data_AF-A0A920NVZ0-F1
#
_entry.id   AF-A0A920NVZ0-F1
#
_cell.length_a   1.000
_cell.length_b   1.000
_cell.length_c   1.000
_cell.angle_alpha   90.00
_cell.angle_beta   90.00
_cell.angle_gamma   90.00
#
_symmetry.space_group_name_H-M   'P 1'
#
loop_
_entity.id
_entity.type
_entity.pdbx_description
1 polymer ?
#
loop_
_entity_poly.entity_id
_entity_poly.type
_entity_poly.pdbx_seq_one_letter_code
_entity_poly.pdbx_strand_id
1 'polypeptide(L)'
;MNYATCCKPIPGDSVIGHFTTNGLVVHQERCKNILSIREDPSQCFPVNWHEELQREFSTDVKILASDEPGLLATMAAAITNASTNIESIHTQELDQGT
;
A
#
# COMPACT_ATOMS: atom_id res chain seq x y z
N MET A 1 3.92 0.68 16.79
CA MET A 1 2.86 0.26 15.85
C MET A 1 3.32 0.61 14.46
N ASN A 2 3.44 -0.39 13.59
CA ASN A 2 3.94 -0.23 12.22
C ASN A 2 2.85 -0.59 11.21
N TYR A 3 2.99 -0.14 9.96
CA TYR A 3 2.13 -0.54 8.85
C TYR A 3 2.89 -1.49 7.93
N ALA A 4 2.21 -2.53 7.45
CA ALA A 4 2.85 -3.57 6.67
C ALA A 4 3.27 -3.05 5.29
N THR A 5 4.55 -3.21 4.94
CA THR A 5 5.09 -2.83 3.62
C THR A 5 4.57 -3.71 2.47
N CYS A 6 4.04 -4.89 2.78
CA CYS A 6 3.53 -5.83 1.79
C CYS A 6 2.15 -5.48 1.20
N CYS A 7 1.32 -4.74 1.95
CA CYS A 7 -0.01 -4.34 1.49
C CYS A 7 -0.31 -2.84 1.70
N LYS A 8 0.63 -2.08 2.29
CA LYS A 8 0.63 -0.62 2.41
C LYS A 8 -0.76 -0.03 2.73
N PRO A 9 -1.36 -0.40 3.88
CA PRO A 9 -2.70 0.04 4.22
C PRO A 9 -2.75 1.55 4.43
N ILE A 10 -3.80 2.19 3.93
CA ILE A 10 -4.06 3.63 4.05
C ILE A 10 -5.42 3.89 4.72
N PRO A 11 -5.65 5.09 5.30
CA PRO A 11 -6.95 5.44 5.86
C PRO A 11 -8.10 5.18 4.89
N GLY A 12 -9.12 4.48 5.37
CA GLY A 12 -10.27 4.02 4.57
C GLY A 12 -10.21 2.55 4.16
N ASP A 13 -9.03 1.91 4.20
CA ASP A 13 -8.93 0.46 3.99
C ASP A 13 -9.52 -0.32 5.16
N SER A 14 -10.12 -1.49 4.88
CA SER A 14 -10.41 -2.49 5.91
C SER A 14 -9.10 -3.11 6.43
N VAL A 15 -8.86 -3.00 7.74
CA VAL A 15 -7.56 -3.32 8.34
C VAL A 15 -7.66 -4.31 9.51
N ILE A 16 -6.58 -5.06 9.71
CA ILE A 16 -6.42 -6.02 10.80
C ILE A 16 -5.04 -5.86 11.45
N GLY A 17 -5.00 -5.97 12.77
CA GLY A 17 -3.77 -5.98 13.55
C GLY A 17 -3.18 -7.39 13.64
N HIS A 18 -1.88 -7.52 13.46
CA HIS A 18 -1.13 -8.76 13.65
C HIS A 18 0.01 -8.54 14.67
N PHE A 19 0.04 -9.36 15.72
CA PHE A 19 1.14 -9.34 16.70
C PHE A 19 2.35 -10.08 16.17
N THR A 20 3.41 -9.32 15.88
CA THR A 20 4.73 -9.86 15.52
C THR A 20 5.67 -9.83 16.72
N THR A 21 6.84 -10.45 16.59
CA THR A 21 7.93 -10.31 17.57
C THR A 21 8.38 -8.86 17.79
N ASN A 22 8.18 -8.00 16.79
CA ASN A 22 8.51 -6.57 16.83
C ASN A 22 7.32 -5.68 17.25
N GLY A 23 6.25 -6.30 17.78
CA GLY A 23 5.03 -5.63 18.19
C GLY A 23 3.94 -5.64 17.11
N LEU A 24 2.98 -4.71 17.25
CA LEU A 24 1.80 -4.63 16.39
C LEU A 24 2.13 -4.09 14.99
N VAL A 25 1.78 -4.88 13.97
CA VAL A 25 1.82 -4.49 12.55
C VAL A 25 0.39 -4.51 11.99
N VAL A 26 0.00 -3.43 11.32
CA VAL A 26 -1.31 -3.31 10.66
C VAL A 26 -1.22 -3.75 9.21
N HIS A 27 -2.12 -4.63 8.80
CA HIS A 27 -2.29 -5.11 7.44
C HIS A 27 -3.68 -4.74 6.90
N GLN A 28 -3.87 -4.75 5.59
CA GLN A 28 -5.22 -4.86 5.01
C GLN A 28 -5.80 -6.24 5.34
N GLU A 29 -7.10 -6.34 5.59
CA GLU A 29 -7.78 -7.62 5.88
C GLU A 29 -7.61 -8.69 4.80
N ARG A 30 -7.44 -8.24 3.55
CA ARG A 30 -7.22 -9.10 2.37
C ARG A 30 -5.74 -9.42 2.10
N CYS A 31 -4.84 -9.06 3.00
CA CYS A 31 -3.40 -9.26 2.81
C CYS A 31 -3.07 -10.77 2.73
N LYS A 32 -2.51 -11.20 1.60
CA LYS A 32 -2.16 -12.61 1.34
C LYS A 32 -1.15 -13.17 2.34
N ASN A 33 -0.27 -12.31 2.88
CA ASN A 33 0.81 -12.73 3.78
C ASN A 33 0.34 -13.14 5.18
N ILE A 34 -0.88 -12.77 5.57
CA ILE A 34 -1.47 -13.15 6.86
C ILE A 34 -2.68 -14.07 6.70
N LEU A 35 -2.99 -14.49 5.47
CA LEU A 35 -4.23 -15.21 5.17
C LEU A 35 -4.37 -16.51 5.98
N SER A 36 -3.27 -17.21 6.24
CA SER A 36 -3.25 -18.46 7.00
C SER A 36 -3.42 -18.29 8.51
N ILE A 37 -3.16 -17.09 9.04
CA ILE A 37 -3.19 -16.80 10.48
C ILE A 37 -4.29 -15.79 10.87
N ARG A 38 -4.97 -15.21 9.87
CA ARG A 38 -5.93 -14.12 10.06
C ARG A 38 -7.07 -14.46 11.01
N GLU A 39 -7.53 -15.73 10.96
CA GLU A 39 -8.64 -16.22 11.77
C GLU A 39 -8.21 -16.66 13.18
N ASP A 40 -6.90 -16.64 13.49
CA ASP A 40 -6.38 -16.96 14.82
C ASP A 40 -6.43 -15.71 15.72
N PRO A 41 -7.34 -15.65 16.70
CA PRO A 41 -7.50 -14.48 17.56
C PRO A 41 -6.30 -14.24 18.49
N SER A 42 -5.40 -15.22 18.64
CA SER A 42 -4.15 -15.04 19.40
C SER A 42 -3.06 -14.30 18.61
N GLN A 43 -3.18 -14.28 17.28
CA GLN A 43 -2.22 -13.63 16.38
C GLN A 43 -2.79 -12.36 15.76
N CYS A 44 -4.08 -12.40 15.38
CA CYS A 44 -4.74 -11.34 14.64
C CYS A 44 -5.98 -10.81 15.36
N PHE A 45 -6.24 -9.51 15.25
CA PHE A 45 -7.41 -8.88 15.85
C PHE A 45 -7.93 -7.70 15.01
N PRO A 46 -9.25 -7.44 15.02
CA PRO A 46 -9.82 -6.30 14.31
C PRO A 46 -9.28 -4.97 14.84
N VAL A 47 -8.97 -4.04 13.94
CA VAL A 47 -8.57 -2.68 14.29
C VAL A 47 -9.32 -1.69 13.40
N ASN A 48 -9.47 -0.47 13.86
CA ASN A 48 -10.08 0.61 13.07
C ASN A 48 -9.12 1.79 12.97
N TRP A 49 -9.28 2.54 11.88
CA TRP A 49 -8.61 3.82 11.74
C TRP A 49 -9.17 4.82 12.75
N HIS A 50 -8.28 5.67 13.25
CA HIS A 50 -8.71 6.84 14.01
C HIS A 50 -9.31 7.88 13.04
N GLU A 51 -10.32 8.62 13.48
CA GLU A 51 -11.00 9.61 12.62
C GLU A 51 -10.08 10.78 12.24
N GLU A 52 -9.24 11.19 13.17
CA GLU A 52 -8.24 12.24 12.96
C GLU A 52 -6.86 11.61 12.84
N LEU A 53 -6.36 11.50 11.60
CA LEU A 53 -5.00 11.04 11.30
C LEU A 53 -4.23 12.15 10.60
N GLN A 54 -3.27 12.74 11.31
CA GLN A 54 -2.36 13.75 10.79
C GLN A 54 -0.98 13.12 10.54
N ARG A 55 -0.87 12.29 9.50
CA ARG A 55 0.40 11.68 9.08
C ARG A 55 0.39 11.31 7.60
N GLU A 56 1.58 11.17 7.03
CA GLU A 56 1.79 10.64 5.69
C GLU A 56 1.82 9.10 5.71
N PHE A 57 1.41 8.52 4.59
CA PHE A 57 1.40 7.08 4.34
C PHE A 57 2.02 6.79 2.97
N SER A 58 2.97 5.86 2.94
CA SER A 58 3.56 5.35 1.70
C SER A 58 2.63 4.30 1.10
N THR A 59 2.26 4.46 -0.18
CA THR A 59 1.45 3.48 -0.93
C THR A 59 1.94 3.38 -2.38
N ASP A 60 1.43 2.40 -3.12
CA ASP A 60 1.77 2.18 -4.52
C ASP A 60 0.58 2.47 -5.42
N VAL A 61 0.83 3.15 -6.54
CA VAL A 61 -0.14 3.32 -7.63
C VAL A 61 0.35 2.51 -8.82
N LYS A 62 -0.42 1.49 -9.20
CA LYS A 62 -0.12 0.67 -10.39
C LYS A 62 -0.81 1.26 -11.61
N ILE A 63 -0.04 1.60 -12.63
CA ILE A 63 -0.53 2.22 -13.86
C ILE A 63 -0.17 1.32 -15.04
N LEU A 64 -1.17 1.05 -15.88
CA LEU A 64 -1.00 0.42 -17.19
C LEU A 64 -1.17 1.51 -18.24
N ALA A 65 -0.15 1.75 -19.06
CA ALA A 65 -0.14 2.80 -20.05
C ALA A 65 0.64 2.38 -21.30
N SER A 66 0.32 2.99 -22.44
CA SER A 66 1.15 2.89 -23.65
C SER A 66 2.44 3.66 -23.45
N ASP A 67 3.56 3.11 -23.90
CA ASP A 67 4.85 3.78 -23.83
C ASP A 67 4.96 4.87 -24.90
N GLU A 68 4.69 6.10 -24.51
CA GLU A 68 4.71 7.28 -25.37
C GLU A 68 5.71 8.32 -24.82
N PRO A 69 6.40 9.08 -25.68
CA PRO A 69 7.32 10.12 -25.25
C PRO A 69 6.68 11.11 -24.27
N GLY A 70 7.29 11.26 -23.09
CA GLY A 70 6.82 12.19 -22.06
C GLY A 70 5.81 11.61 -21.05
N LEU A 71 5.46 10.32 -21.14
CA LEU A 71 4.57 9.65 -20.17
C LEU A 71 5.03 9.83 -18.72
N LEU A 72 6.28 9.46 -18.42
CA LEU A 72 6.84 9.57 -17.06
C LEU A 72 6.86 11.01 -16.54
N ALA A 73 7.18 11.98 -17.40
CA ALA A 73 7.16 13.39 -17.03
C ALA A 73 5.75 13.87 -16.68
N THR A 74 4.75 13.44 -17.45
CA THR A 74 3.33 13.75 -17.20
C THR A 74 2.88 13.16 -15.87
N MET A 75 3.25 11.90 -15.58
CA MET A 75 2.94 11.24 -14.31
C MET A 75 3.60 11.94 -13.11
N ALA A 76 4.89 12.28 -13.22
CA ALA A 76 5.62 12.97 -12.16
C ALA A 76 5.04 14.36 -11.87
N ALA A 77 4.65 15.10 -12.92
CA ALA A 77 3.99 16.40 -12.78
C ALA A 77 2.63 16.27 -12.09
N ALA A 78 1.82 15.27 -12.46
CA ALA A 78 0.53 15.02 -11.83
C ALA A 78 0.65 14.72 -10.33
N ILE A 79 1.63 13.91 -9.93
CA ILE A 79 1.89 13.58 -8.51
C ILE A 79 2.36 14.81 -7.74
N THR A 80 3.27 15.60 -8.31
CA THR A 80 3.73 16.85 -7.71
C THR A 80 2.58 17.85 -7.53
N ASN A 81 1.70 17.97 -8.52
CA ASN A 81 0.52 18.84 -8.46
C ASN A 81 -0.47 18.40 -7.37
N ALA A 82 -0.50 17.11 -7.03
CA ALA A 82 -1.26 16.58 -5.90
C ALA A 82 -0.57 16.79 -4.54
N SER A 83 0.51 17.61 -4.49
CA SER A 83 1.29 17.89 -3.28
C SER A 83 1.76 16.62 -2.55
N THR A 84 2.11 15.59 -3.32
CA THR A 84 2.57 14.29 -2.83
C THR A 84 3.98 14.00 -3.34
N ASN A 85 4.78 13.28 -2.55
CA ASN A 85 6.13 12.89 -2.93
C ASN A 85 6.17 11.58 -3.75
N ILE A 86 7.23 11.38 -4.52
CA ILE A 86 7.52 10.12 -5.21
C ILE A 86 8.68 9.44 -4.48
N GLU A 87 8.39 8.37 -3.74
CA GLU A 87 9.43 7.60 -3.03
C GLU A 87 10.24 6.70 -3.96
N SER A 88 9.57 6.06 -4.92
CA SER A 88 10.20 5.16 -5.89
C SER A 88 9.32 5.00 -7.13
N ILE A 89 9.96 4.67 -8.27
CA ILE A 89 9.29 4.31 -9.51
C ILE A 89 9.82 2.95 -9.94
N HIS A 90 8.91 2.02 -10.24
CA HIS A 90 9.24 0.73 -10.83
C HIS A 90 8.46 0.59 -12.13
N THR A 91 9.17 0.36 -13.23
CA THR A 91 8.60 0.14 -14.56
C THR A 91 8.81 -1.31 -14.97
N GLN A 92 7.83 -1.87 -15.66
CA GLN A 92 7.91 -3.19 -16.26
C GLN A 92 7.28 -3.11 -17.65
N GLU A 93 8.03 -3.55 -18.66
CA GLU A 93 7.45 -3.80 -19.98
C GLU A 93 6.58 -5.05 -19.91
N LEU A 94 5.34 -4.93 -20.36
CA LEU A 94 4.44 -6.07 -20.47
C LEU A 94 4.60 -6.62 -21.87
N ASP A 95 5.26 -7.77 -21.98
CA ASP A 95 5.30 -8.53 -23.22
C ASP A 95 3.87 -8.79 -23.68
N GLN A 96 3.48 -8.15 -24.77
CA GLN A 96 2.26 -8.49 -25.50
C GLN A 96 2.54 -9.83 -26.16
N GLY A 97 2.29 -10.92 -25.43
CA GLY A 97 2.58 -12.28 -25.89
C GLY A 97 2.16 -12.47 -27.35
N THR A 98 3.16 -12.69 -28.20
CA THR A 98 2.98 -13.26 -29.54
C THR A 98 2.63 -14.73 -29.46
#